data_AF-A0AAU5HHL0-F1
#
_entry.id   AF-A0AAU5HHL0-F1
#
_cell.length_a   1.000
_cell.length_b   1.000
_cell.length_c   1.000
_cell.angle_alpha   90.00
_cell.angle_beta   90.00
_cell.angle_gamma   90.00
#
_symmetry.space_group_name_H-M   'P 1'
#
loop_
_entity.id
_entity.type
_entity.pdbx_description
1 polymer ?
#
loop_
_entity_poly.entity_id
_entity_poly.type
_entity_poly.pdbx_seq_one_letter_code
_entity_poly.pdbx_strand_id
1 'polypeptide(L)'
;MGPVTYNLGERAYELPGTAEPVELAATVHYPKNLNGTPHPLLVALHGWHETCADAAAETARTAAEQARDWDAYAQASQRSFSRPCLPGVKPIATDRGYDHLGEQCAAQGFVVVSIRANGMNASAGSGDENASARADLINRHLALWQCLTSTGQLAGHFQNIGTGRSVDVDFAHHVDMREAGTLRHSRADAGVTWQAADSHRRAWPAGVRSKALFALAPAYNVLTENISVRRRSPSHRMRPPWGRPTPTSSVCMAPTTTTSTPSGPRRADKWRPTTASATPSTSRGSTPTPTRRPWTS
;
A
#
# COMPACT_ATOMS: atom_id res chain seq x y z
N MET A 1 -8.47 -5.10 25.41
CA MET A 1 -7.75 -5.91 24.41
C MET A 1 -7.05 -4.97 23.43
N GLY A 2 -5.81 -5.26 23.06
CA GLY A 2 -5.00 -4.44 22.14
C GLY A 2 -4.96 -5.04 20.73
N PRO A 3 -4.24 -4.40 19.79
CA PRO A 3 -4.11 -4.91 18.42
C PRO A 3 -3.51 -6.31 18.39
N VAL A 4 -3.81 -7.03 17.31
CA VAL A 4 -3.38 -8.42 17.10
C VAL A 4 -2.58 -8.54 15.82
N THR A 5 -1.81 -9.60 15.69
CA THR A 5 -1.12 -9.99 14.46
C THR A 5 -1.53 -11.40 14.07
N TYR A 6 -1.47 -11.70 12.77
CA TYR A 6 -1.37 -13.07 12.29
C TYR A 6 -0.10 -13.19 11.45
N ASN A 7 0.53 -14.37 11.51
CA ASN A 7 1.64 -14.73 10.65
C ASN A 7 1.48 -16.21 10.26
N LEU A 8 1.19 -16.48 8.99
CA LEU A 8 1.01 -17.83 8.45
C LEU A 8 2.33 -18.43 7.91
N GLY A 9 3.43 -17.71 8.07
CA GLY A 9 4.76 -18.14 7.67
C GLY A 9 5.41 -17.24 6.63
N GLU A 10 6.74 -17.29 6.60
CA GLU A 10 7.58 -16.42 5.77
C GLU A 10 7.63 -16.82 4.28
N ARG A 11 6.96 -17.91 3.90
CA ARG A 11 6.89 -18.43 2.52
C ARG A 11 5.49 -18.96 2.22
N ALA A 12 4.47 -18.39 2.87
CA ALA A 12 3.11 -18.92 2.88
C ALA A 12 2.32 -18.67 1.58
N TYR A 13 2.89 -17.88 0.66
CA TYR A 13 2.27 -17.59 -0.63
C TYR A 13 3.32 -17.46 -1.72
N GLU A 14 3.07 -18.08 -2.86
CA GLU A 14 3.85 -17.87 -4.08
C GLU A 14 3.13 -16.83 -4.94
N LEU A 15 3.81 -15.73 -5.24
CA LEU A 15 3.25 -14.66 -6.04
C LEU A 15 2.99 -15.17 -7.48
N PRO A 16 1.78 -14.94 -8.03
CA PRO A 16 1.51 -15.20 -9.43
C PRO A 16 2.50 -14.43 -10.33
N GLY A 17 2.91 -15.05 -11.43
CA GLY A 17 3.81 -14.45 -12.41
C GLY A 17 5.30 -14.54 -12.08
N THR A 18 5.69 -14.43 -10.80
CA THR A 18 7.11 -14.51 -10.39
C THR A 18 7.47 -15.80 -9.67
N ALA A 19 6.47 -16.53 -9.13
CA ALA A 19 6.66 -17.68 -8.24
C ALA A 19 7.53 -17.36 -6.99
N GLU A 20 7.69 -16.09 -6.66
CA GLU A 20 8.47 -15.67 -5.50
C GLU A 20 7.68 -15.96 -4.21
N PRO A 21 8.29 -16.67 -3.25
CA PRO A 21 7.65 -16.97 -1.98
C PRO A 21 7.67 -15.73 -1.08
N VAL A 22 6.50 -15.33 -0.61
CA VAL A 22 6.30 -14.20 0.30
C VAL A 22 5.55 -14.62 1.56
N GLU A 23 5.66 -13.79 2.59
CA GLU A 23 4.89 -13.94 3.82
C GLU A 23 3.40 -13.71 3.62
N LEU A 24 2.60 -14.34 4.48
CA LEU A 24 1.23 -13.92 4.75
C LEU A 24 1.15 -13.51 6.22
N ALA A 25 1.49 -12.26 6.48
CA ALA A 25 1.49 -11.70 7.82
C ALA A 25 0.94 -10.27 7.82
N ALA A 26 0.25 -9.90 8.90
CA ALA A 26 -0.25 -8.55 9.08
C ALA A 26 -0.43 -8.20 10.55
N THR A 27 -0.50 -6.90 10.78
CA THR A 27 -0.98 -6.29 12.03
C THR A 27 -2.41 -5.83 11.85
N VAL A 28 -3.25 -6.09 12.85
CA VAL A 28 -4.69 -5.82 12.84
C VAL A 28 -5.07 -4.91 14.01
N HIS A 29 -5.58 -3.74 13.66
CA HIS A 29 -6.19 -2.79 14.58
C HIS A 29 -7.70 -2.85 14.41
N TYR A 30 -8.45 -2.89 15.51
CA TYR A 30 -9.90 -3.09 15.46
C TYR A 30 -10.60 -2.39 16.62
N PRO A 31 -11.91 -2.09 16.49
CA PRO A 31 -12.66 -1.43 17.55
C PRO A 31 -12.65 -2.23 18.85
N LYS A 32 -12.59 -1.54 19.99
CA LYS A 32 -12.61 -2.20 21.31
C LYS A 32 -13.87 -3.03 21.55
N ASN A 33 -14.96 -2.67 20.89
CA ASN A 33 -16.22 -3.39 20.87
C ASN A 33 -16.57 -3.72 19.43
N LEU A 34 -16.58 -5.01 19.10
CA LEU A 34 -16.94 -5.51 17.77
C LEU A 34 -18.45 -5.72 17.62
N ASN A 35 -19.22 -5.69 18.71
CA ASN A 35 -20.65 -5.95 18.68
C ASN A 35 -21.41 -4.89 17.87
N GLY A 36 -22.49 -5.32 17.23
CA GLY A 36 -23.40 -4.45 16.50
C GLY A 36 -23.28 -4.63 14.99
N THR A 37 -23.23 -3.50 14.26
CA THR A 37 -23.14 -3.55 12.79
C THR A 37 -21.74 -4.03 12.39
N PRO A 38 -21.62 -4.97 11.44
CA PRO A 38 -20.32 -5.40 10.93
C PRO A 38 -19.46 -4.23 10.45
N HIS A 39 -18.17 -4.30 10.75
CA HIS A 39 -17.22 -3.23 10.52
C HIS A 39 -16.65 -3.26 9.10
N PRO A 40 -16.45 -2.10 8.46
CA PRO A 40 -15.72 -2.02 7.20
C PRO A 40 -14.26 -2.44 7.39
N LEU A 41 -13.71 -3.09 6.36
CA LEU A 41 -12.32 -3.56 6.33
C LEU A 41 -11.44 -2.55 5.60
N LEU A 42 -10.37 -2.07 6.23
CA LEU A 42 -9.34 -1.26 5.58
C LEU A 42 -8.05 -2.06 5.45
N VAL A 43 -7.63 -2.36 4.23
CA VAL A 43 -6.34 -3.02 3.98
C VAL A 43 -5.27 -1.96 3.67
N ALA A 44 -4.20 -1.94 4.46
CA ALA A 44 -3.08 -1.03 4.30
C ALA A 44 -1.85 -1.75 3.75
N LEU A 45 -1.22 -1.17 2.72
CA LEU A 45 0.02 -1.66 2.15
C LEU A 45 1.07 -0.54 2.11
N HIS A 46 2.24 -0.81 2.70
CA HIS A 46 3.39 0.08 2.66
C HIS A 46 4.13 0.01 1.32
N GLY A 47 4.90 1.06 1.02
CA GLY A 47 5.62 1.20 -0.24
C GLY A 47 6.91 0.40 -0.32
N TRP A 48 7.94 1.01 -0.89
CA TRP A 48 9.29 0.46 -0.90
C TRP A 48 10.04 0.95 0.34
N HIS A 49 10.60 0.01 1.08
CA HIS A 49 11.29 0.23 2.34
C HIS A 49 12.20 -0.98 2.61
N GLU A 50 13.31 -0.76 3.30
CA GLU A 50 14.23 -1.79 3.77
C GLU A 50 13.49 -2.87 4.57
N THR A 51 13.99 -4.09 4.48
CA THR A 51 13.41 -5.30 5.11
C THR A 51 14.21 -5.73 6.34
N CYS A 52 15.48 -5.33 6.43
CA CYS A 52 16.41 -5.70 7.48
C CYS A 52 17.00 -4.47 8.16
N ALA A 53 16.98 -4.44 9.49
CA ALA A 53 17.50 -3.34 10.31
C ALA A 53 19.02 -3.43 10.48
N ASP A 54 19.77 -3.38 9.37
CA ASP A 54 21.24 -3.48 9.36
C ASP A 54 21.88 -2.09 9.47
N ALA A 55 22.25 -1.69 10.69
CA ALA A 55 22.86 -0.39 10.95
C ALA A 55 24.23 -0.21 10.26
N ALA A 56 24.97 -1.30 10.04
CA ALA A 56 26.24 -1.25 9.33
C ALA A 56 26.02 -1.04 7.83
N ALA A 57 25.02 -1.70 7.25
CA ALA A 57 24.60 -1.44 5.87
C ALA A 57 24.14 0.01 5.69
N GLU A 58 23.35 0.55 6.62
CA GLU A 58 22.90 1.94 6.54
C GLU A 58 24.06 2.95 6.64
N THR A 59 25.02 2.69 7.53
CA THR A 59 26.24 3.50 7.64
C THR A 59 27.04 3.48 6.34
N ALA A 60 27.24 2.29 5.76
CA ALA A 60 27.95 2.13 4.50
C ALA A 60 27.22 2.81 3.33
N ARG A 61 25.89 2.67 3.27
CA ARG A 61 25.04 3.32 2.26
C ARG A 61 25.16 4.84 2.33
N THR A 62 25.11 5.41 3.54
CA THR A 62 25.26 6.86 3.76
C THR A 62 26.63 7.37 3.32
N ALA A 63 27.71 6.65 3.68
CA ALA A 63 29.06 7.01 3.26
C ALA A 63 29.23 6.94 1.74
N ALA A 64 28.68 5.90 1.11
CA ALA A 64 28.70 5.72 -0.34
C ALA A 64 27.91 6.84 -1.06
N GLU A 65 26.75 7.23 -0.54
CA GLU A 65 25.97 8.35 -1.07
C GLU A 65 26.74 9.67 -1.01
N GLN A 66 27.42 9.95 0.11
CA GLN A 66 28.26 11.15 0.27
C GLN A 66 29.45 11.14 -0.69
N ALA A 67 30.06 9.98 -0.90
CA ALA A 67 31.15 9.79 -1.86
C ALA A 67 30.68 9.77 -3.32
N ARG A 68 29.35 9.72 -3.56
CA ARG A 68 28.73 9.48 -4.88
C ARG A 68 29.21 8.18 -5.54
N ASP A 69 29.51 7.18 -4.73
CA ASP A 69 29.87 5.83 -5.16
C ASP A 69 28.60 4.97 -5.24
N TRP A 70 28.02 4.90 -6.44
CA TRP A 70 26.75 4.21 -6.66
C TRP A 70 26.87 2.68 -6.62
N ASP A 71 28.07 2.14 -6.89
CA ASP A 71 28.31 0.69 -6.80
C ASP A 71 28.38 0.26 -5.34
N ALA A 72 29.11 1.01 -4.50
CA ALA A 72 29.12 0.79 -3.06
C ALA A 72 27.74 1.02 -2.44
N TYR A 73 26.99 2.02 -2.92
CA TYR A 73 25.62 2.28 -2.49
C TYR A 73 24.70 1.07 -2.78
N ALA A 74 24.78 0.52 -3.99
CA ALA A 74 23.97 -0.64 -4.39
C ALA A 74 24.30 -1.88 -3.55
N GLN A 75 25.59 -2.17 -3.32
CA GLN A 75 26.04 -3.28 -2.50
C GLN A 75 25.58 -3.15 -1.04
N ALA A 76 25.70 -1.95 -0.45
CA ALA A 76 25.21 -1.69 0.89
C ALA A 76 23.68 -1.85 0.97
N SER A 77 22.95 -1.33 -0.02
CA SER A 77 21.49 -1.43 -0.08
C SER A 77 21.00 -2.88 -0.17
N GLN A 78 21.67 -3.75 -0.93
CA GLN A 78 21.29 -5.16 -1.05
C GLN A 78 21.24 -5.89 0.31
N ARG A 79 22.08 -5.50 1.28
CA ARG A 79 22.04 -6.08 2.63
C ARG A 79 20.74 -5.71 3.37
N SER A 80 20.27 -4.48 3.19
CA SER A 80 19.05 -3.96 3.82
C SER A 80 17.76 -4.41 3.12
N PHE A 81 17.83 -4.71 1.82
CA PHE A 81 16.73 -5.25 1.00
C PHE A 81 16.92 -6.75 0.78
N SER A 82 17.11 -7.50 1.86
CA SER A 82 17.34 -8.95 1.79
C SER A 82 16.29 -9.75 2.54
N ARG A 83 16.13 -11.01 2.14
CA ARG A 83 15.33 -12.00 2.85
C ARG A 83 15.88 -13.41 2.58
N PRO A 84 16.26 -14.18 3.62
CA PRO A 84 16.28 -13.80 5.03
C PRO A 84 17.31 -12.69 5.33
N CYS A 85 17.13 -11.99 6.45
CA CYS A 85 18.14 -11.06 6.94
C CYS A 85 19.44 -11.78 7.33
N LEU A 86 20.55 -11.05 7.31
CA LEU A 86 21.83 -11.57 7.80
C LEU A 86 21.73 -12.04 9.27
N PRO A 87 22.53 -13.06 9.68
CA PRO A 87 22.56 -13.49 11.07
C PRO A 87 22.80 -12.33 12.04
N GLY A 88 21.99 -12.26 13.11
CA GLY A 88 22.04 -11.18 14.09
C GLY A 88 21.33 -9.88 13.68
N VAL A 89 20.91 -9.73 12.42
CA VAL A 89 20.12 -8.59 11.94
C VAL A 89 18.62 -8.90 12.09
N LYS A 90 17.89 -7.98 12.71
CA LYS A 90 16.44 -8.14 12.90
C LYS A 90 15.67 -7.72 11.63
N PRO A 91 14.61 -8.45 11.27
CA PRO A 91 13.69 -7.98 10.23
C PRO A 91 12.95 -6.73 10.72
N ILE A 92 12.69 -5.81 9.79
CA ILE A 92 11.85 -4.64 10.03
C ILE A 92 10.38 -5.08 10.01
N ALA A 93 9.63 -4.73 11.04
CA ALA A 93 8.19 -5.00 11.12
C ALA A 93 7.41 -3.98 10.27
N THR A 94 7.51 -4.07 8.94
CA THR A 94 6.91 -3.07 8.03
C THR A 94 5.39 -2.99 8.11
N ASP A 95 4.73 -4.06 8.59
CA ASP A 95 3.30 -4.07 8.90
C ASP A 95 2.91 -3.14 10.06
N ARG A 96 3.87 -2.70 10.88
CA ARG A 96 3.61 -1.84 12.04
C ARG A 96 3.79 -0.35 11.78
N GLY A 97 4.25 0.02 10.59
CA GLY A 97 4.44 1.43 10.20
C GLY A 97 3.17 2.28 10.24
N TYR A 98 1.99 1.64 10.26
CA TYR A 98 0.69 2.30 10.34
C TYR A 98 -0.01 2.15 11.70
N ASP A 99 0.68 1.73 12.77
CA ASP A 99 0.03 1.46 14.06
C ASP A 99 -0.84 2.64 14.55
N HIS A 100 -0.29 3.86 14.55
CA HIS A 100 -1.04 5.05 14.98
C HIS A 100 -2.29 5.33 14.12
N LEU A 101 -2.16 5.20 12.79
CA LEU A 101 -3.28 5.39 11.87
C LEU A 101 -4.32 4.29 12.07
N GLY A 102 -3.88 3.04 12.20
CA GLY A 102 -4.73 1.88 12.46
C GLY A 102 -5.55 2.03 13.73
N GLU A 103 -4.93 2.48 14.82
CA GLU A 103 -5.60 2.77 16.09
C GLU A 103 -6.68 3.85 15.94
N GLN A 104 -6.40 4.93 15.20
CA GLN A 104 -7.36 6.01 14.98
C GLN A 104 -8.52 5.58 14.11
N CYS A 105 -8.26 4.80 13.06
CA CYS A 105 -9.31 4.23 12.21
C CYS A 105 -10.16 3.19 12.98
N ALA A 106 -9.54 2.38 13.83
CA ALA A 106 -10.23 1.47 14.73
C ALA A 106 -11.14 2.21 15.71
N ALA A 107 -10.71 3.35 16.24
CA ALA A 107 -11.55 4.22 17.05
C ALA A 107 -12.76 4.79 16.28
N GLN A 108 -12.70 4.84 14.95
CA GLN A 108 -13.80 5.24 14.06
C GLN A 108 -14.64 4.05 13.56
N GLY A 109 -14.38 2.83 14.04
CA GLY A 109 -15.18 1.65 13.71
C GLY A 109 -14.65 0.82 12.54
N PHE A 110 -13.43 1.04 12.06
CA PHE A 110 -12.82 0.21 11.01
C PHE A 110 -12.04 -0.96 11.61
N VAL A 111 -12.06 -2.12 10.95
CA VAL A 111 -11.01 -3.13 11.13
C VAL A 111 -9.91 -2.84 10.11
N VAL A 112 -8.70 -2.55 10.59
CA VAL A 112 -7.56 -2.17 9.76
C VAL A 112 -6.53 -3.30 9.74
N VAL A 113 -6.19 -3.76 8.55
CA VAL A 113 -5.23 -4.83 8.28
C VAL A 113 -4.03 -4.25 7.56
N SER A 114 -2.93 -4.07 8.27
CA SER A 114 -1.67 -3.57 7.73
C SER A 114 -0.77 -4.73 7.34
N ILE A 115 -0.55 -4.92 6.04
CA ILE A 115 0.12 -6.09 5.46
C ILE A 115 1.65 -5.95 5.54
N ARG A 116 2.33 -7.05 5.87
CA ARG A 116 3.79 -7.15 5.74
C ARG A 116 4.14 -7.51 4.29
N ALA A 117 5.12 -6.82 3.73
CA ALA A 117 5.55 -7.02 2.34
C ALA A 117 7.08 -7.00 2.21
N ASN A 118 7.78 -7.61 3.17
CA ASN A 118 9.24 -7.68 3.16
C ASN A 118 9.72 -8.60 2.03
N GLY A 119 9.11 -9.76 1.81
CA GLY A 119 9.48 -10.65 0.70
C GLY A 119 9.45 -9.94 -0.65
N MET A 120 8.45 -9.08 -0.84
CA MET A 120 8.28 -8.31 -2.05
C MET A 120 9.25 -7.13 -2.20
N ASN A 121 9.71 -6.54 -1.10
CA ASN A 121 10.72 -5.48 -1.15
C ASN A 121 12.14 -6.04 -1.25
N ALA A 122 12.36 -7.29 -0.81
CA ALA A 122 13.62 -8.00 -0.95
C ALA A 122 13.79 -8.63 -2.35
N SER A 123 12.75 -8.65 -3.18
CA SER A 123 12.84 -9.16 -4.54
C SER A 123 13.22 -8.09 -5.56
N ALA A 124 13.73 -8.53 -6.72
CA ALA A 124 14.25 -7.66 -7.76
C ALA A 124 13.14 -7.00 -8.61
N GLY A 125 11.87 -7.35 -8.39
CA GLY A 125 10.74 -6.91 -9.22
C GLY A 125 10.57 -5.38 -9.23
N SER A 126 10.31 -4.82 -10.41
CA SER A 126 10.04 -3.40 -10.60
C SER A 126 8.90 -3.18 -11.61
N GLY A 127 8.49 -1.93 -11.83
CA GLY A 127 7.47 -1.62 -12.83
C GLY A 127 6.13 -2.32 -12.61
N ASP A 128 5.52 -2.75 -13.72
CA ASP A 128 4.24 -3.46 -13.75
C ASP A 128 4.29 -4.80 -12.99
N GLU A 129 5.40 -5.53 -13.01
CA GLU A 129 5.56 -6.79 -12.25
C GLU A 129 5.48 -6.56 -10.74
N ASN A 130 6.10 -5.48 -10.24
CA ASN A 130 5.99 -5.14 -8.82
C ASN A 130 4.57 -4.68 -8.46
N ALA A 131 3.89 -4.00 -9.39
CA ALA A 131 2.52 -3.57 -9.18
C ALA A 131 1.54 -4.76 -9.14
N SER A 132 1.63 -5.68 -10.10
CA SER A 132 0.78 -6.88 -10.13
C SER A 132 1.03 -7.75 -8.90
N ALA A 133 2.29 -7.95 -8.51
CA ALA A 133 2.63 -8.70 -7.30
C ALA A 133 2.01 -8.08 -6.03
N ARG A 134 2.05 -6.75 -5.89
CA ARG A 134 1.38 -6.03 -4.80
C ARG A 134 -0.14 -6.22 -4.82
N ALA A 135 -0.74 -6.17 -6.02
CA ALA A 135 -2.18 -6.41 -6.19
C ALA A 135 -2.57 -7.83 -5.76
N ASP A 136 -1.77 -8.83 -6.13
CA ASP A 136 -1.99 -10.22 -5.78
C ASP A 136 -1.86 -10.46 -4.28
N LEU A 137 -0.87 -9.85 -3.63
CA LEU A 137 -0.73 -9.92 -2.17
C LEU A 137 -1.96 -9.30 -1.48
N ILE A 138 -2.44 -8.13 -1.92
CA ILE A 138 -3.67 -7.52 -1.39
C ILE A 138 -4.86 -8.46 -1.56
N ASN A 139 -5.06 -9.01 -2.77
CA ASN A 139 -6.17 -9.93 -3.06
C ASN A 139 -6.07 -11.20 -2.22
N ARG A 140 -4.87 -11.72 -1.98
CA ARG A 140 -4.66 -12.89 -1.13
C ARG A 140 -5.05 -12.61 0.33
N HIS A 141 -4.69 -11.45 0.87
CA HIS A 141 -5.14 -11.05 2.20
C HIS A 141 -6.65 -10.84 2.26
N LEU A 142 -7.26 -10.19 1.26
CA LEU A 142 -8.72 -10.08 1.17
C LEU A 142 -9.40 -11.45 1.12
N ALA A 143 -8.81 -12.44 0.44
CA ALA A 143 -9.32 -13.80 0.41
C ALA A 143 -9.22 -14.50 1.78
N LEU A 144 -8.12 -14.31 2.52
CA LEU A 144 -8.00 -14.84 3.87
C LEU A 144 -9.09 -14.27 4.79
N TRP A 145 -9.37 -12.97 4.71
CA TRP A 145 -10.43 -12.33 5.50
C TRP A 145 -11.83 -12.75 5.04
N GLN A 146 -12.04 -12.92 3.73
CA GLN A 146 -13.28 -13.48 3.21
C GLN A 146 -13.51 -14.90 3.75
N CYS A 147 -12.49 -15.77 3.70
CA CYS A 147 -12.58 -17.11 4.27
C CYS A 147 -12.75 -17.09 5.79
N LEU A 148 -12.17 -16.13 6.52
CA LEU A 148 -12.42 -15.95 7.96
C LEU A 148 -13.92 -15.75 8.24
N THR A 149 -14.56 -14.89 7.44
CA THR A 149 -16.01 -14.61 7.59
C THR A 149 -16.93 -15.72 7.10
N SER A 150 -16.45 -16.68 6.30
CA SER A 150 -17.28 -17.76 5.74
C SER A 150 -17.01 -19.14 6.32
N THR A 151 -15.74 -19.52 6.46
CA THR A 151 -15.29 -20.86 6.88
C THR A 151 -14.43 -20.84 8.13
N GLY A 152 -14.08 -19.66 8.66
CA GLY A 152 -13.22 -19.50 9.82
C GLY A 152 -11.72 -19.61 9.53
N GLN A 153 -11.29 -19.58 8.27
CA GLN A 153 -9.85 -19.56 7.94
C GLN A 153 -9.19 -18.30 8.52
N LEU A 154 -8.07 -18.43 9.25
CA LEU A 154 -7.44 -17.44 10.15
C LEU A 154 -7.86 -17.50 11.63
N ALA A 155 -8.97 -18.17 11.97
CA ALA A 155 -9.33 -18.37 13.38
C ALA A 155 -8.20 -19.10 14.12
N GLY A 156 -7.89 -18.66 15.35
CA GLY A 156 -6.79 -19.20 16.14
C GLY A 156 -5.38 -18.78 15.72
N HIS A 157 -5.20 -18.03 14.63
CA HIS A 157 -3.89 -17.53 14.20
C HIS A 157 -3.53 -16.15 14.77
N PHE A 158 -4.42 -15.56 15.58
CA PHE A 158 -4.20 -14.22 16.14
C PHE A 158 -3.35 -14.27 17.42
N GLN A 159 -2.38 -13.37 17.48
CA GLN A 159 -1.55 -13.14 18.66
C GLN A 159 -1.63 -11.67 19.08
N ASN A 160 -1.67 -11.41 20.38
CA ASN A 160 -1.60 -10.05 20.88
C ASN A 160 -0.20 -9.46 20.65
N ILE A 161 -0.11 -8.27 20.06
CA ILE A 161 1.17 -7.66 19.68
C ILE A 161 2.07 -7.36 20.88
N GLY A 162 1.51 -6.99 22.02
CA GLY A 162 2.29 -6.63 23.22
C GLY A 162 2.83 -7.83 23.99
N THR A 163 2.13 -8.97 23.94
CA THR A 163 2.46 -10.15 24.77
C THR A 163 2.90 -11.36 23.96
N GLY A 164 2.66 -11.39 22.65
CA GLY A 164 2.88 -12.56 21.78
C GLY A 164 1.96 -13.74 22.05
N ARG A 165 1.03 -13.64 23.02
CA ARG A 165 0.12 -14.73 23.38
C ARG A 165 -0.97 -14.85 22.34
N SER A 166 -1.32 -16.10 22.00
CA SER A 166 -2.51 -16.38 21.20
C SER A 166 -3.74 -15.79 21.86
N VAL A 167 -4.59 -15.16 21.05
CA VAL A 167 -5.85 -14.58 21.46
C VAL A 167 -6.94 -15.01 20.49
N ASP A 168 -8.10 -15.32 21.02
CA ASP A 168 -9.27 -15.63 20.21
C ASP A 168 -10.09 -14.35 20.05
N VAL A 169 -10.05 -13.77 18.86
CA VAL A 169 -10.86 -12.60 18.50
C VAL A 169 -11.81 -13.04 17.40
N ASP A 170 -13.10 -13.00 17.70
CA ASP A 170 -14.13 -13.30 16.72
C ASP A 170 -14.27 -12.14 15.73
N PHE A 171 -13.64 -12.26 14.58
CA PHE A 171 -13.86 -11.36 13.44
C PHE A 171 -14.90 -11.89 12.46
N ALA A 172 -15.21 -13.19 12.50
CA ALA A 172 -15.97 -13.88 11.46
C ALA A 172 -17.37 -13.27 11.29
N HIS A 173 -17.98 -12.84 12.39
CA HIS A 173 -19.32 -12.24 12.41
C HIS A 173 -19.31 -10.71 12.45
N HIS A 174 -18.14 -10.09 12.46
CA HIS A 174 -17.98 -8.67 12.80
C HIS A 174 -17.33 -7.83 11.69
N VAL A 175 -17.08 -8.39 10.51
CA VAL A 175 -16.48 -7.68 9.37
C VAL A 175 -17.38 -7.78 8.14
N ASP A 176 -17.68 -6.65 7.48
CA ASP A 176 -18.36 -6.64 6.18
C ASP A 176 -17.36 -6.56 5.03
N MET A 177 -17.14 -7.71 4.38
CA MET A 177 -16.28 -7.80 3.19
C MET A 177 -16.84 -7.03 1.98
N ARG A 178 -18.11 -6.60 2.00
CA ARG A 178 -18.70 -5.72 0.98
C ARG A 178 -18.36 -4.24 1.21
N GLU A 179 -17.71 -3.91 2.34
CA GLU A 179 -17.23 -2.58 2.68
C GLU A 179 -15.72 -2.57 2.85
N ALA A 180 -15.00 -3.08 1.86
CA ALA A 180 -13.54 -3.03 1.85
C ALA A 180 -13.04 -1.68 1.29
N GLY A 181 -11.96 -1.17 1.87
CA GLY A 181 -11.17 -0.05 1.36
C GLY A 181 -9.68 -0.39 1.38
N THR A 182 -8.89 0.35 0.60
CA THR A 182 -7.43 0.20 0.60
C THR A 182 -6.71 1.51 0.85
N LEU A 183 -5.72 1.46 1.75
CA LEU A 183 -4.75 2.50 2.04
C LEU A 183 -3.41 2.12 1.41
N ARG A 184 -2.75 3.07 0.76
CA ARG A 184 -1.43 2.87 0.14
C ARG A 184 -0.49 4.03 0.34
N HIS A 185 0.80 3.72 0.37
CA HIS A 185 1.87 4.70 0.42
C HIS A 185 2.92 4.48 -0.68
N SER A 186 3.40 5.56 -1.29
CA SER A 186 4.55 5.54 -2.20
C SER A 186 4.37 4.49 -3.32
N ARG A 187 5.30 3.53 -3.44
CA ARG A 187 5.29 2.46 -4.46
C ARG A 187 4.06 1.53 -4.38
N ALA A 188 3.41 1.42 -3.23
CA ALA A 188 2.18 0.63 -3.11
C ALA A 188 0.99 1.24 -3.86
N ASP A 189 1.08 2.51 -4.27
CA ASP A 189 0.04 3.13 -5.07
C ASP A 189 -0.19 2.42 -6.40
N ALA A 190 0.89 1.98 -7.05
CA ALA A 190 0.82 1.24 -8.29
C ALA A 190 0.06 -0.08 -8.13
N GLY A 191 0.39 -0.87 -7.10
CA GLY A 191 -0.25 -2.15 -6.86
C GLY A 191 -1.73 -2.06 -6.48
N VAL A 192 -2.12 -1.09 -5.64
CA VAL A 192 -3.56 -0.88 -5.37
C VAL A 192 -4.27 -0.31 -6.58
N THR A 193 -3.63 0.55 -7.38
CA THR A 193 -4.27 1.08 -8.58
C THR A 193 -4.47 0.00 -9.63
N TRP A 194 -3.49 -0.91 -9.77
CA TRP A 194 -3.61 -2.15 -10.52
C TRP A 194 -4.76 -3.00 -9.99
N GLN A 195 -4.74 -3.34 -8.70
CA GLN A 195 -5.78 -4.12 -8.04
C GLN A 195 -7.18 -3.55 -8.26
N ALA A 196 -7.32 -2.23 -8.19
CA ALA A 196 -8.61 -1.55 -8.26
C ALA A 196 -9.12 -1.27 -9.67
N ALA A 197 -8.31 -1.50 -10.71
CA ALA A 197 -8.70 -1.23 -12.10
C ALA A 197 -9.86 -2.14 -12.53
N ASP A 198 -10.75 -1.62 -13.39
CA ASP A 198 -11.91 -2.37 -13.86
C ASP A 198 -11.51 -3.66 -14.62
N SER A 199 -10.37 -3.64 -15.31
CA SER A 199 -9.77 -4.81 -15.98
C SER A 199 -9.39 -5.92 -15.00
N HIS A 200 -9.01 -5.57 -13.77
CA HIS A 200 -8.47 -6.48 -12.76
C HIS A 200 -9.51 -6.90 -11.70
N ARG A 201 -10.76 -6.39 -11.78
CA ARG A 201 -11.85 -6.74 -10.85
C ARG A 201 -12.15 -8.23 -10.76
N ARG A 202 -11.90 -9.00 -11.82
CA ARG A 202 -12.13 -10.45 -11.83
C ARG A 202 -11.19 -11.20 -10.90
N ALA A 203 -10.07 -10.60 -10.52
CA ALA A 203 -9.11 -11.16 -9.56
C ALA A 203 -9.52 -10.92 -8.10
N TRP A 204 -10.58 -10.13 -7.83
CA TRP A 204 -11.03 -9.91 -6.46
C TRP A 204 -11.66 -11.18 -5.89
N PRO A 205 -11.45 -11.48 -4.60
CA PRO A 205 -12.11 -12.61 -3.96
C PRO A 205 -13.63 -12.47 -4.01
N ALA A 206 -14.33 -13.60 -4.12
CA ALA A 206 -15.79 -13.62 -4.22
C ALA A 206 -16.43 -12.90 -3.02
N GLY A 207 -17.44 -12.06 -3.28
CA GLY A 207 -18.15 -11.31 -2.24
C GLY A 207 -17.43 -10.05 -1.73
N VAL A 208 -16.15 -9.85 -2.06
CA VAL A 208 -15.41 -8.64 -1.69
C VAL A 208 -15.79 -7.46 -2.60
N ARG A 209 -16.01 -6.28 -2.01
CA ARG A 209 -16.23 -5.04 -2.77
C ARG A 209 -15.35 -3.91 -2.24
N SER A 210 -14.50 -3.37 -3.10
CA SER A 210 -13.69 -2.18 -2.80
C SER A 210 -14.49 -0.89 -3.04
N LYS A 211 -14.84 -0.18 -1.97
CA LYS A 211 -15.61 1.07 -1.99
C LYS A 211 -14.75 2.33 -1.95
N ALA A 212 -13.54 2.25 -1.42
CA ALA A 212 -12.68 3.41 -1.22
C ALA A 212 -11.20 3.11 -1.47
N LEU A 213 -10.53 4.08 -2.10
CA LEU A 213 -9.09 4.04 -2.41
C LEU A 213 -8.44 5.30 -1.85
N PHE A 214 -7.61 5.17 -0.81
CA PHE A 214 -6.88 6.29 -0.23
C PHE A 214 -5.38 6.22 -0.54
N ALA A 215 -4.83 7.27 -1.16
CA ALA A 215 -3.41 7.39 -1.48
C ALA A 215 -2.69 8.40 -0.57
N LEU A 216 -1.65 7.93 0.10
CA LEU A 216 -0.68 8.73 0.82
C LEU A 216 0.62 8.82 0.02
N ALA A 217 1.07 10.03 -0.33
CA ALA A 217 2.32 10.26 -1.08
C ALA A 217 2.59 9.25 -2.23
N PRO A 218 1.66 9.08 -3.17
CA PRO A 218 1.71 8.02 -4.19
C PRO A 218 2.77 8.23 -5.30
N ALA A 219 3.41 7.14 -5.72
CA ALA A 219 4.37 7.10 -6.82
C ALA A 219 3.73 6.53 -8.11
N TYR A 220 3.38 7.38 -9.08
CA TYR A 220 2.78 6.96 -10.38
C TYR A 220 3.80 6.61 -11.45
N ASN A 221 5.05 6.95 -11.24
CA ASN A 221 6.12 6.79 -12.22
C ASN A 221 6.62 5.34 -12.35
N VAL A 222 5.87 4.38 -11.81
CA VAL A 222 6.26 2.96 -11.75
C VAL A 222 5.31 2.04 -12.52
N LEU A 223 4.37 2.60 -13.28
CA LEU A 223 3.42 1.84 -14.11
C LEU A 223 3.56 2.21 -15.58
N THR A 224 3.52 1.20 -16.45
CA THR A 224 3.35 1.35 -17.90
C THR A 224 1.98 0.92 -18.39
N GLU A 225 1.25 0.09 -17.63
CA GLU A 225 -0.13 -0.29 -17.96
C GLU A 225 -1.07 0.94 -17.97
N ASN A 226 -1.91 1.02 -19.00
CA ASN A 226 -2.93 2.06 -19.11
C ASN A 226 -4.12 1.75 -18.18
N ILE A 227 -3.99 2.16 -16.93
CA ILE A 227 -4.99 2.06 -15.85
C ILE A 227 -6.10 3.13 -15.94
N SER A 228 -6.53 3.54 -17.15
CA SER A 228 -7.62 4.52 -17.29
C SER A 228 -8.96 3.93 -16.84
N VAL A 229 -9.30 4.14 -15.57
CA VAL A 229 -10.54 3.67 -14.94
C VAL A 229 -11.66 4.71 -15.09
N ARG A 230 -12.81 4.30 -15.64
CA ARG A 230 -14.11 4.94 -15.33
C ARG A 230 -14.42 4.68 -13.85
N ARG A 231 -13.96 5.58 -12.97
CA ARG A 231 -14.14 5.42 -11.51
C ARG A 231 -15.63 5.39 -11.15
N ARG A 232 -16.11 4.28 -10.60
CA ARG A 232 -17.37 4.25 -9.82
C ARG A 232 -17.15 4.43 -8.31
N SER A 233 -15.93 4.19 -7.80
CA SER A 233 -15.59 4.34 -6.37
C SER A 233 -14.90 5.67 -6.10
N PRO A 234 -15.27 6.42 -5.04
CA PRO A 234 -14.57 7.64 -4.64
C PRO A 234 -13.09 7.38 -4.36
N SER A 235 -12.22 8.29 -4.81
CA SER A 235 -10.78 8.20 -4.58
C SER A 235 -10.26 9.49 -3.99
N HIS A 236 -9.60 9.39 -2.85
CA HIS A 236 -8.94 10.51 -2.20
C HIS A 236 -7.43 10.36 -2.33
N ARG A 237 -6.79 11.48 -2.68
CA ARG A 237 -5.35 11.59 -2.89
C ARG A 237 -4.82 12.65 -1.94
N MET A 238 -3.82 12.29 -1.16
CA MET A 238 -3.11 13.22 -0.32
C MET A 238 -1.65 13.33 -0.74
N ARG A 239 -1.24 14.53 -1.10
CA ARG A 239 0.16 14.94 -1.26
C ARG A 239 0.46 15.94 -0.15
N PRO A 240 1.20 15.59 0.91
CA PRO A 240 1.60 16.59 1.88
C PRO A 240 2.59 17.58 1.23
N PRO A 241 2.55 18.88 1.56
CA PRO A 241 3.72 19.73 1.39
C PRO A 241 4.82 19.16 2.29
N TRP A 242 6.05 19.07 1.79
CA TRP A 242 7.20 18.59 2.56
C TRP A 242 7.24 19.29 3.94
N GLY A 243 7.21 18.52 5.03
CA GLY A 243 7.45 19.03 6.39
C GLY A 243 6.24 19.40 7.27
N ARG A 244 4.99 19.02 6.95
CA ARG A 244 3.86 19.14 7.91
C ARG A 244 3.15 17.80 8.15
N PRO A 245 2.93 17.37 9.41
CA PRO A 245 2.10 16.20 9.70
C PRO A 245 0.63 16.47 9.31
N THR A 246 0.03 15.55 8.58
CA THR A 246 -1.39 15.58 8.18
C THR A 246 -2.29 14.98 9.25
N PRO A 247 -3.50 15.53 9.48
CA PRO A 247 -4.45 14.94 10.42
C PRO A 247 -5.04 13.65 9.83
N THR A 248 -4.75 12.54 10.51
CA THR A 248 -5.20 11.17 10.25
C THR A 248 -6.72 10.98 10.26
N SER A 249 -7.47 11.91 10.89
CA SER A 249 -8.93 11.92 10.96
C SER A 249 -9.63 11.99 9.60
N SER A 250 -8.93 12.41 8.54
CA SER A 250 -9.48 12.48 7.18
C SER A 250 -9.46 11.15 6.41
N VAL A 251 -8.67 10.16 6.87
CA VAL A 251 -8.53 8.87 6.21
C VAL A 251 -9.70 7.95 6.52
N CYS A 252 -10.23 8.04 7.74
CA CYS A 252 -11.15 7.06 8.32
C CYS A 252 -12.43 7.71 8.80
N MET A 253 -13.09 8.46 7.91
CA MET A 253 -14.44 8.95 8.16
C MET A 253 -15.45 7.85 7.82
N ALA A 254 -16.37 7.57 8.75
CA ALA A 254 -17.50 6.69 8.51
C ALA A 254 -18.36 7.22 7.33
N PRO A 255 -19.00 6.34 6.55
CA PRO A 255 -19.98 6.79 5.55
C PRO A 255 -21.11 7.52 6.28
N THR A 256 -21.20 8.84 6.09
CA THR A 256 -22.39 9.58 6.50
C THR A 256 -23.56 9.08 5.68
N THR A 257 -24.61 8.59 6.35
CA THR A 257 -25.93 8.37 5.74
C THR A 257 -26.36 9.68 5.13
N THR A 258 -26.16 9.82 3.82
CA THR A 258 -26.55 11.03 3.10
C THR A 258 -28.06 10.90 2.87
N THR A 259 -28.86 11.45 3.76
CA THR A 259 -30.26 11.76 3.46
C THR A 259 -30.22 12.81 2.36
N SER A 260 -30.43 12.37 1.12
CA SER A 260 -30.48 13.25 -0.03
C SER A 260 -31.76 14.09 0.03
N THR A 261 -31.68 15.29 0.57
CA THR A 261 -32.69 16.33 0.31
C THR A 261 -32.37 16.92 -1.07
N PRO A 262 -33.27 16.85 -2.07
CA PRO A 262 -32.99 17.37 -3.40
C PRO A 262 -32.95 18.91 -3.32
N SER A 263 -31.77 19.49 -3.51
CA SER A 263 -31.65 20.93 -3.73
C SER A 263 -31.59 21.22 -5.22
N GLY A 264 -32.51 22.08 -5.68
CA GLY A 264 -32.70 22.46 -7.08
C GLY A 264 -31.50 23.17 -7.73
N PRO A 265 -31.62 23.52 -9.02
CA PRO A 265 -30.48 23.83 -9.88
C PRO A 265 -29.81 25.15 -9.47
N ARG A 266 -28.53 25.10 -9.10
CA ARG A 266 -27.70 26.31 -8.99
C ARG A 266 -26.93 26.56 -10.28
N ARG A 267 -26.99 27.83 -10.72
CA ARG A 267 -26.37 28.40 -11.91
C ARG A 267 -24.87 28.08 -12.00
N ALA A 268 -24.43 27.81 -13.23
CA ALA A 268 -23.03 27.71 -13.59
C ALA A 268 -22.40 29.10 -13.64
N ASP A 269 -21.52 29.41 -12.67
CA ASP A 269 -20.60 30.53 -12.79
C ASP A 269 -19.31 30.08 -13.47
N LYS A 270 -19.04 30.73 -14.61
CA LYS A 270 -17.88 30.53 -15.48
C LYS A 270 -16.61 30.98 -14.75
N TRP A 271 -15.66 30.07 -14.57
CA TRP A 271 -14.29 30.43 -14.22
C TRP A 271 -13.50 30.74 -15.50
N ARG A 272 -13.09 32.00 -15.67
CA ARG A 272 -12.17 32.48 -16.72
C ARG A 272 -10.72 32.32 -16.22
N PRO A 273 -9.79 31.76 -17.01
CA PRO A 273 -8.37 31.84 -16.69
C PRO A 273 -7.81 33.21 -17.08
N THR A 274 -7.10 33.85 -16.16
CA THR A 274 -6.28 35.05 -16.39
C THR A 274 -5.01 34.67 -17.13
N THR A 275 -4.79 35.31 -18.28
CA THR A 275 -3.57 35.27 -19.07
C THR A 275 -2.49 36.13 -18.43
N ALA A 276 -1.32 35.55 -18.14
CA ALA A 276 -0.08 36.29 -17.97
C ALA A 276 0.84 35.98 -19.15
N SER A 277 1.03 37.00 -19.98
CA SER A 277 1.83 37.01 -21.20
C SER A 277 3.32 37.01 -20.86
N ALA A 278 4.08 36.10 -21.44
CA ALA A 278 5.53 36.22 -21.58
C ALA A 278 5.89 36.05 -23.06
N THR A 279 6.34 37.14 -23.67
CA THR A 279 6.80 37.22 -25.05
C THR A 279 8.11 36.42 -25.24
N PRO A 280 8.35 35.79 -26.40
CA PRO A 280 9.48 34.90 -26.62
C PRO A 280 10.72 35.66 -27.10
N SER A 281 11.90 35.37 -26.54
CA SER A 281 13.18 35.72 -27.15
C SER A 281 13.70 34.53 -27.97
N THR A 282 13.98 34.81 -29.23
CA THR A 282 14.55 33.87 -30.19
C THR A 282 16.07 33.79 -30.01
N SER A 283 16.61 32.60 -29.81
CA SER A 283 17.97 32.28 -30.25
C SER A 283 18.01 30.89 -30.88
N ARG A 284 18.44 30.87 -32.15
CA ARG A 284 18.73 29.68 -32.94
C ARG A 284 19.97 29.00 -32.36
N GLY A 285 19.90 27.70 -32.12
CA GLY A 285 21.04 26.85 -31.76
C GLY A 285 20.82 25.45 -32.30
N SER A 286 21.74 25.01 -33.15
CA SER A 286 21.64 23.89 -34.07
C SER A 286 21.56 22.51 -33.40
N THR A 287 20.76 21.62 -33.98
CA THR A 287 20.67 20.19 -33.68
C THR A 287 21.94 19.45 -34.13
N PRO A 288 22.56 18.58 -33.30
CA PRO A 288 23.46 17.55 -33.79
C PRO A 288 22.73 16.20 -33.89
N THR A 289 22.76 15.64 -35.10
CA THR A 289 22.35 14.29 -35.49
C THR A 289 23.11 13.21 -34.69
N PRO A 290 22.47 12.12 -34.21
CA PRO A 290 23.19 11.04 -33.55
C PRO A 290 23.83 10.11 -34.59
N THR A 291 25.16 10.11 -34.65
CA THR A 291 25.93 9.06 -35.35
C THR A 291 25.92 7.76 -34.56
N ARG A 292 25.39 6.70 -35.18
CA ARG A 292 25.58 5.29 -34.80
C ARG A 292 27.07 4.96 -34.77
N ARG A 293 27.54 4.31 -33.71
CA ARG A 293 28.76 3.49 -33.72
C ARG A 293 28.39 2.01 -33.52
N PRO A 294 28.95 1.09 -34.32
CA PRO A 294 28.73 -0.34 -34.18
C PRO A 294 29.59 -0.92 -33.06
N TRP A 295 29.04 -1.93 -32.37
CA TRP A 295 29.74 -2.81 -31.45
C TRP A 295 30.54 -3.85 -32.24
N THR A 296 31.81 -4.05 -31.89
CA THR A 296 32.57 -5.26 -32.22
C THR A 296 33.44 -5.64 -31.03
N SER A 297 33.28 -6.91 -30.62
CA SER A 297 34.24 -7.83 -29.99
C SER A 297 34.91 -7.42 -28.67
#